data_AF-A0A7S1CZ78-F1
#
_entry.id   AF-A0A7S1CZ78-F1
#
_cell.length_a   1.000
_cell.length_b   1.000
_cell.length_c   1.000
_cell.angle_alpha   90.00
_cell.angle_beta   90.00
_cell.angle_gamma   90.00
#
_symmetry.space_group_name_H-M   'P 1'
#
loop_
_entity.id
_entity.type
_entity.pdbx_description
1 polymer ?
#
loop_
_entity_poly.entity_id
_entity_poly.type
_entity_poly.pdbx_seq_one_letter_code
_entity_poly.pdbx_strand_id
1 'polypeptide(L)'
;LGDSFKNLKDWTDGGDIIGVSGTVRRTDKGELTVYAKEWKMLTKSALPLPDKFHGLTDISKRYRLRHLDLIVNPSVRDTFRKRATITSKLRRLLDELGFLEIETPVLHAQSGGAEAKPFETFHNSMGLDLTLRIATELHLKRLIIGGYNRVYEVGRIFRNEGISTRHNPEFTSVELYQAYADYNDMMDLTEYLVCSIAEDVCEDLVIPYGEHTINLGRPWRRISMHDIVKEEIPDFDFASLDKDDPESLVKAKGAAASAGVAGVGALKSVGEVLNKCFEDLCEPKLIQPTFVIDYPVEVSPLAKPHRSNPGLVERFELFAVGREHANSFSELTDPVDQRQRFELQAEKKAAGDDEACDVDEEFLQALE
;
A
#
# COMPACT_ATOMS: atom_id res chain seq x y z
N LEU A 1 52.14 -11.44 3.89
CA LEU A 1 51.93 -10.46 4.98
C LEU A 1 53.19 -10.17 5.81
N GLY A 2 54.11 -11.12 6.03
CA GLY A 2 55.37 -10.84 6.76
C GLY A 2 55.13 -10.19 8.11
N ASP A 3 55.88 -9.13 8.44
CA ASP A 3 55.74 -8.36 9.69
C ASP A 3 54.35 -7.70 9.84
N SER A 4 53.70 -7.33 8.73
CA SER A 4 52.35 -6.75 8.74
C SER A 4 51.26 -7.72 9.21
N PHE A 5 51.57 -9.03 9.31
CA PHE A 5 50.65 -10.02 9.88
C PHE A 5 50.39 -9.79 11.36
N LYS A 6 51.42 -9.37 12.11
CA LYS A 6 51.26 -9.05 13.53
C LYS A 6 50.29 -7.89 13.73
N ASN A 7 50.48 -6.81 12.97
CA ASN A 7 49.59 -5.64 13.02
C ASN A 7 48.15 -5.99 12.61
N LEU A 8 47.96 -6.86 11.62
CA LEU A 8 46.62 -7.32 11.26
C LEU A 8 45.96 -7.99 12.47
N LYS A 9 46.64 -8.96 13.08
CA LYS A 9 46.12 -9.71 14.22
C LYS A 9 45.85 -8.83 15.45
N ASP A 10 46.74 -7.89 15.73
CA ASP A 10 46.69 -7.07 16.94
C ASP A 10 45.70 -5.88 16.80
N TRP A 11 45.42 -5.40 15.59
CA TRP A 11 44.62 -4.18 15.39
C TRP A 11 43.20 -4.43 14.89
N THR A 12 42.89 -5.62 14.36
CA THR A 12 41.55 -5.91 13.84
C THR A 12 40.66 -6.56 14.89
N ASP A 13 39.40 -6.11 14.93
CA ASP A 13 38.31 -6.66 15.73
C ASP A 13 37.12 -7.04 14.84
N GLY A 14 36.16 -7.75 15.42
CA GLY A 14 34.91 -8.07 14.76
C GLY A 14 34.13 -6.81 14.36
N GLY A 15 33.82 -6.69 13.07
CA GLY A 15 33.05 -5.57 12.50
C GLY A 15 33.90 -4.53 11.76
N ASP A 16 35.23 -4.64 11.84
CA ASP A 16 36.12 -3.78 11.06
C ASP A 16 35.91 -3.98 9.56
N ILE A 17 36.00 -2.88 8.82
CA ILE A 17 36.05 -2.90 7.37
C ILE A 17 37.52 -2.82 6.96
N ILE A 18 38.02 -3.90 6.36
CA ILE A 18 39.39 -4.01 5.89
C ILE A 18 39.43 -4.26 4.38
N GLY A 19 40.47 -3.73 3.73
CA GLY A 19 40.83 -4.06 2.36
C GLY A 19 41.93 -5.11 2.37
N VAL A 20 41.82 -6.13 1.52
CA VAL A 20 42.82 -7.20 1.38
C VAL A 20 43.10 -7.43 -0.10
N SER A 21 44.37 -7.45 -0.49
CA SER A 21 44.81 -7.79 -1.84
C SER A 21 45.65 -9.07 -1.79
N GLY A 22 45.52 -9.93 -2.80
CA GLY A 22 46.17 -11.24 -2.76
C GLY A 22 45.78 -12.14 -3.92
N THR A 23 46.08 -13.43 -3.78
CA THR A 23 45.77 -14.44 -4.79
C THR A 23 44.62 -15.31 -4.29
N VAL A 24 43.59 -15.53 -5.11
CA VAL A 24 42.46 -16.42 -4.78
C VAL A 24 42.91 -17.88 -4.88
N ARG A 25 42.58 -18.70 -3.88
CA ARG A 25 42.82 -20.15 -3.87
C ARG A 25 41.70 -20.89 -3.13
N ARG A 26 41.70 -22.22 -3.19
CA ARG A 26 40.93 -23.06 -2.27
C ARG A 26 41.84 -23.68 -1.22
N THR A 27 41.35 -23.85 0.01
CA THR A 27 42.07 -24.57 1.08
C THR A 27 42.03 -26.08 0.81
N ASP A 28 42.80 -26.86 1.58
CA ASP A 28 42.78 -28.33 1.48
C ASP A 28 41.39 -28.91 1.83
N LYS A 29 40.58 -28.17 2.59
CA LYS A 29 39.17 -28.48 2.90
C LYS A 29 38.17 -27.92 1.88
N GLY A 30 38.64 -27.25 0.82
CA GLY A 30 37.82 -26.76 -0.29
C GLY A 30 37.28 -25.33 -0.15
N GLU A 31 37.54 -24.64 0.96
CA GLU A 31 37.03 -23.29 1.21
C GLU A 31 37.67 -22.26 0.27
N LEU A 32 36.85 -21.40 -0.35
CA LEU A 32 37.35 -20.31 -1.19
C LEU A 32 37.98 -19.23 -0.31
N THR A 33 39.23 -18.84 -0.59
CA THR A 33 40.00 -17.95 0.29
C THR A 33 40.92 -17.03 -0.52
N VAL A 34 41.16 -15.82 0.00
CA VAL A 34 42.20 -14.91 -0.50
C VAL A 34 43.48 -15.14 0.29
N TYR A 35 44.54 -15.61 -0.37
CA TYR A 35 45.89 -15.62 0.21
C TYR A 35 46.44 -14.19 0.23
N ALA A 36 46.26 -13.53 1.38
CA ALA A 36 46.56 -12.11 1.57
C ALA A 36 48.05 -11.79 1.38
N LYS A 37 48.34 -10.89 0.45
CA LYS A 37 49.68 -10.30 0.23
C LYS A 37 49.79 -8.96 0.92
N GLU A 38 48.75 -8.14 0.84
CA GLU A 38 48.65 -6.83 1.48
C GLU A 38 47.29 -6.67 2.16
N TRP A 39 47.24 -5.80 3.16
CA TRP A 39 45.99 -5.43 3.82
C TRP A 39 46.03 -3.97 4.25
N LYS A 40 44.86 -3.37 4.44
CA LYS A 40 44.70 -2.01 4.95
C LYS A 40 43.44 -1.90 5.80
N MET A 41 43.54 -1.24 6.96
CA MET A 41 42.36 -0.81 7.71
C MET A 41 41.63 0.29 6.92
N LEU A 42 40.37 0.07 6.58
CA LEU A 42 39.54 1.08 5.90
C LEU A 42 38.70 1.84 6.92
N THR A 43 38.05 1.12 7.83
CA THR A 43 37.28 1.72 8.93
C THR A 43 37.27 0.77 10.12
N LYS A 44 37.58 1.32 11.30
CA LYS A 44 37.51 0.61 12.58
C LYS A 44 36.08 0.60 13.10
N SER A 45 35.58 -0.54 13.54
CA SER A 45 34.38 -0.63 14.37
C SER A 45 34.75 -0.29 15.81
N ALA A 46 34.44 0.92 16.25
CA ALA A 46 34.77 1.38 17.60
C ALA A 46 33.92 0.72 18.69
N LEU A 47 32.75 0.18 18.33
CA LEU A 47 31.87 -0.55 19.22
C LEU A 47 31.84 -2.04 18.84
N PRO A 48 31.71 -2.96 19.81
CA PRO A 48 31.56 -4.36 19.52
C PRO A 48 30.24 -4.62 18.79
N LEU A 49 30.27 -5.53 17.80
CA LEU A 49 29.05 -6.00 17.17
C LEU A 49 28.21 -6.85 18.16
N PRO A 50 26.87 -6.85 18.03
CA PRO A 50 26.02 -7.80 18.73
C PRO A 50 26.46 -9.24 18.48
N ASP A 51 26.24 -10.12 19.45
CA ASP A 51 26.63 -11.53 19.36
C ASP A 51 26.05 -12.18 18.09
N LYS A 52 26.92 -12.78 17.28
CA LYS A 52 26.55 -13.46 16.02
C LYS A 52 25.77 -14.75 16.27
N PHE A 53 25.92 -15.38 17.43
CA PHE A 53 25.26 -16.67 17.71
C PHE A 53 23.76 -16.51 18.00
N HIS A 54 23.36 -15.43 18.65
CA HIS A 54 21.96 -15.12 18.92
C HIS A 54 21.37 -14.09 17.96
N GLY A 55 22.21 -13.32 17.26
CA GLY A 55 21.77 -12.21 16.42
C GLY A 55 21.19 -11.05 17.24
N LEU A 56 20.80 -9.97 16.56
CA LEU A 56 20.00 -8.91 17.20
C LEU A 56 18.53 -9.33 17.14
N THR A 57 18.00 -9.90 18.23
CA THR A 57 16.62 -10.45 18.28
C THR A 57 15.57 -9.43 18.72
N ASP A 58 15.95 -8.46 19.54
CA ASP A 58 15.07 -7.38 20.00
C ASP A 58 14.57 -6.54 18.81
N ILE A 59 13.28 -6.67 18.50
CA ILE A 59 12.65 -6.06 17.32
C ILE A 59 12.78 -4.52 17.34
N SER A 60 12.63 -3.89 18.50
CA SER A 60 12.76 -2.44 18.65
C SER A 60 14.17 -1.97 18.32
N LYS A 61 15.19 -2.67 18.83
CA LYS A 61 16.59 -2.38 18.51
C LYS A 61 16.91 -2.62 17.04
N ARG A 62 16.36 -3.66 16.42
CA ARG A 62 16.55 -3.92 14.98
C ARG A 62 16.04 -2.76 14.12
N TYR A 63 14.87 -2.21 14.47
CA TYR A 63 14.27 -1.11 13.72
C TYR A 63 15.02 0.21 13.93
N ARG A 64 15.49 0.48 15.15
CA ARG A 64 16.28 1.69 15.45
C ARG A 64 17.72 1.62 14.93
N LEU A 65 18.35 0.44 14.98
CA LEU A 65 19.73 0.19 14.59
C LEU A 65 19.77 -0.67 13.32
N ARG A 66 19.08 -0.23 12.28
CA ARG A 66 18.93 -0.98 11.02
C ARG A 66 20.26 -1.40 10.41
N HIS A 67 21.29 -0.56 10.52
CA HIS A 67 22.63 -0.87 10.04
C HIS A 67 23.24 -2.10 10.74
N LEU A 68 23.02 -2.27 12.05
CA LEU A 68 23.46 -3.47 12.78
C LEU A 68 22.63 -4.69 12.38
N ASP A 69 21.31 -4.56 12.27
CA ASP A 69 20.41 -5.63 11.84
C ASP A 69 20.83 -6.18 10.47
N LEU A 70 21.17 -5.30 9.52
CA LEU A 70 21.71 -5.68 8.21
C LEU A 70 23.07 -6.38 8.30
N ILE A 71 23.91 -6.10 9.30
CA ILE A 71 25.22 -6.77 9.45
C ILE A 71 25.04 -8.21 9.94
N VAL A 72 24.17 -8.44 10.93
CA VAL A 72 24.06 -9.73 11.62
C VAL A 72 22.95 -10.64 11.10
N ASN A 73 21.95 -10.12 10.38
CA ASN A 73 20.83 -10.90 9.84
C ASN A 73 20.78 -10.83 8.30
N PRO A 74 21.39 -11.80 7.57
CA PRO A 74 21.43 -11.81 6.11
C PRO A 74 20.06 -11.76 5.44
N SER A 75 19.05 -12.43 6.02
CA SER A 75 17.68 -12.45 5.50
C SER A 75 17.06 -11.06 5.39
N VAL A 76 17.44 -10.13 6.27
CA VAL A 76 16.98 -8.73 6.19
C VAL A 76 17.51 -8.06 4.92
N ARG A 77 18.77 -8.32 4.54
CA ARG A 77 19.33 -7.80 3.27
C ARG A 77 18.55 -8.33 2.07
N ASP A 78 18.18 -9.60 2.12
CA ASP A 78 17.41 -10.22 1.04
C ASP A 78 16.01 -9.60 0.94
N THR A 79 15.35 -9.28 2.05
CA THR A 79 14.10 -8.51 2.05
C THR A 79 14.24 -7.14 1.37
N PHE A 80 15.29 -6.37 1.68
CA PHE A 80 15.53 -5.08 1.02
C PHE A 80 15.86 -5.25 -0.46
N ARG A 81 16.62 -6.28 -0.84
CA ARG A 81 16.91 -6.60 -2.24
C ARG A 81 15.62 -6.93 -2.99
N LYS A 82 14.76 -7.79 -2.43
CA LYS A 82 13.46 -8.13 -3.02
C LYS A 82 12.58 -6.88 -3.20
N ARG A 83 12.49 -6.00 -2.19
CA ARG A 83 11.76 -4.72 -2.29
C ARG A 83 12.29 -3.84 -3.44
N ALA A 84 13.60 -3.71 -3.58
CA ALA A 84 14.22 -2.96 -4.66
C ALA A 84 13.93 -3.58 -6.03
N THR A 85 13.99 -4.91 -6.13
CA THR A 85 13.65 -5.65 -7.37
C THR A 85 12.18 -5.48 -7.74
N ILE A 86 11.24 -5.63 -6.79
CA ILE A 86 9.81 -5.41 -6.99
C ILE A 86 9.57 -4.02 -7.60
N THR A 87 10.13 -2.99 -6.99
CA THR A 87 9.96 -1.60 -7.45
C THR A 87 10.55 -1.40 -8.84
N SER A 88 11.75 -1.92 -9.11
CA SER A 88 12.40 -1.80 -10.42
C SER A 88 11.65 -2.56 -11.51
N LYS A 89 11.04 -3.70 -11.19
CA LYS A 89 10.28 -4.51 -12.14
C LYS A 89 8.93 -3.90 -12.45
N LEU A 90 8.22 -3.42 -11.43
CA LEU A 90 6.99 -2.66 -11.58
C LEU A 90 7.15 -1.52 -12.61
N ARG A 91 8.18 -0.68 -12.43
CA ARG A 91 8.50 0.40 -13.38
C ARG A 91 8.67 -0.10 -14.81
N ARG A 92 9.51 -1.13 -15.01
CA ARG A 92 9.76 -1.69 -16.35
C ARG A 92 8.50 -2.25 -17.00
N LEU A 93 7.67 -2.96 -16.25
CA LEU A 93 6.42 -3.51 -16.76
C LEU A 93 5.46 -2.38 -17.18
N LEU A 94 5.36 -1.32 -16.37
CA LEU A 94 4.56 -0.15 -16.71
C LEU A 94 5.12 0.60 -17.92
N ASP A 95 6.45 0.77 -18.02
CA ASP A 95 7.12 1.35 -19.19
C ASP A 95 6.81 0.55 -20.47
N GLU A 96 6.89 -0.79 -20.41
CA GLU A 96 6.57 -1.70 -21.52
C GLU A 96 5.09 -1.62 -21.93
N LEU A 97 4.20 -1.34 -20.96
CA LEU A 97 2.78 -1.06 -21.18
C LEU A 97 2.52 0.39 -21.62
N GLY A 98 3.55 1.21 -21.80
CA GLY A 98 3.45 2.59 -22.29
C GLY A 98 2.89 3.58 -21.27
N PHE A 99 3.01 3.28 -19.98
CA PHE A 99 2.77 4.26 -18.92
C PHE A 99 3.94 5.22 -18.80
N LEU A 100 3.63 6.48 -18.49
CA LEU A 100 4.62 7.52 -18.21
C LEU A 100 4.76 7.72 -16.70
N GLU A 101 5.97 7.55 -16.16
CA GLU A 101 6.25 7.90 -14.76
C GLU A 101 6.26 9.42 -14.60
N ILE A 102 5.45 9.93 -13.67
CA ILE A 102 5.34 11.35 -13.35
C ILE A 102 5.57 11.54 -11.85
N GLU A 103 6.09 12.72 -11.48
CA GLU A 103 6.16 13.18 -10.10
C GLU A 103 5.18 14.35 -9.91
N THR A 104 4.23 14.19 -8.99
CA THR A 104 3.26 15.22 -8.59
C THR A 104 3.71 15.92 -7.30
N PRO A 105 3.15 17.11 -6.96
CA PRO A 105 3.51 17.81 -5.73
C PRO A 105 3.34 16.97 -4.48
N VAL A 106 4.30 17.05 -3.55
CA VAL A 106 4.23 16.44 -2.20
C VAL A 106 3.55 17.37 -1.20
N LEU A 107 3.69 18.67 -1.39
CA LEU A 107 3.12 19.71 -0.56
C LEU A 107 1.86 20.26 -1.24
N HIS A 108 0.72 20.18 -0.57
CA HIS A 108 -0.57 20.64 -1.08
C HIS A 108 -1.09 21.80 -0.24
N ALA A 109 -1.80 22.74 -0.88
CA ALA A 109 -2.58 23.75 -0.14
C ALA A 109 -3.80 23.13 0.54
N GLN A 110 -4.33 22.04 -0.03
CA GLN A 110 -5.46 21.29 0.46
C GLN A 110 -5.24 19.81 0.17
N SER A 111 -5.41 18.95 1.17
CA SER A 111 -5.30 17.50 0.99
C SER A 111 -6.54 16.94 0.29
N GLY A 112 -6.34 15.92 -0.55
CA GLY A 112 -7.41 15.21 -1.24
C GLY A 112 -6.95 13.88 -1.84
N GLY A 113 -7.89 13.14 -2.44
CA GLY A 113 -7.64 11.86 -3.11
C GLY A 113 -7.64 10.63 -2.18
N ALA A 114 -7.87 10.80 -0.88
CA ALA A 114 -8.12 9.71 0.07
C ALA A 114 -8.85 10.26 1.30
N GLU A 115 -9.48 9.39 2.09
CA GLU A 115 -9.97 9.72 3.42
C GLU A 115 -8.86 9.40 4.43
N ALA A 116 -8.12 10.42 4.87
CA ALA A 116 -7.00 10.29 5.79
C ALA A 116 -6.61 11.63 6.40
N LYS A 117 -6.20 11.62 7.68
CA LYS A 117 -5.71 12.82 8.35
C LYS A 117 -4.32 13.24 7.81
N PRO A 118 -4.14 14.45 7.27
CA PRO A 118 -2.85 14.88 6.74
C PRO A 118 -1.86 15.29 7.83
N PHE A 119 -0.57 15.35 7.47
CA PHE A 119 0.42 16.12 8.22
C PHE A 119 0.40 17.57 7.77
N GLU A 120 0.37 18.50 8.72
CA GLU A 120 0.40 19.94 8.46
C GLU A 120 1.83 20.49 8.56
N THR A 121 2.12 21.51 7.76
CA THR A 121 3.39 22.24 7.76
C THR A 121 3.20 23.68 7.29
N PHE A 122 4.25 24.50 7.28
CA PHE A 122 4.17 25.93 6.98
C PHE A 122 5.31 26.39 6.08
N HIS A 123 4.97 27.13 5.02
CA HIS A 123 5.96 27.69 4.10
C HIS A 123 6.34 29.13 4.50
N ASN A 124 7.44 29.27 5.23
CA ASN A 124 7.90 30.54 5.82
C ASN A 124 7.94 31.74 4.86
N SER A 125 8.44 31.57 3.63
CA SER A 125 8.59 32.69 2.69
C SER A 125 7.28 33.11 2.01
N MET A 126 6.29 32.21 1.94
CA MET A 126 4.98 32.52 1.33
C MET A 126 3.94 32.84 2.41
N GLY A 127 4.23 32.50 3.67
CA GLY A 127 3.35 32.77 4.78
C GLY A 127 2.05 31.97 4.73
N LEU A 128 2.09 30.72 4.24
CA LEU A 128 0.91 29.88 4.07
C LEU A 128 1.10 28.48 4.65
N ASP A 129 0.00 27.93 5.15
CA ASP A 129 -0.12 26.56 5.64
C ASP A 129 -0.19 25.58 4.46
N LEU A 130 0.46 24.44 4.61
CA LEU A 130 0.52 23.35 3.64
C LEU A 130 0.25 22.03 4.34
N THR A 131 -0.15 21.04 3.57
CA THR A 131 -0.23 19.65 4.01
C THR A 131 0.72 18.77 3.20
N LEU A 132 1.16 17.67 3.80
CA LEU A 132 1.77 16.58 3.04
C LEU A 132 0.65 15.75 2.37
N ARG A 133 0.89 15.34 1.13
CA ARG A 133 -0.05 14.54 0.35
C ARG A 133 -0.44 13.22 1.02
N ILE A 134 -1.74 12.91 0.97
CA ILE A 134 -2.34 11.65 1.45
C ILE A 134 -2.63 10.65 0.32
N ALA A 135 -2.58 11.11 -0.93
CA ALA A 135 -2.67 10.36 -2.18
C ALA A 135 -2.07 11.21 -3.33
N THR A 136 -1.85 10.62 -4.51
CA THR A 136 -1.46 11.36 -5.73
C THR A 136 -2.60 11.54 -6.73
N GLU A 137 -3.75 10.93 -6.43
CA GLU A 137 -4.94 10.76 -7.26
C GLU A 137 -5.37 12.02 -8.03
N LEU A 138 -5.72 13.11 -7.34
CA LEU A 138 -6.30 14.29 -7.98
C LEU A 138 -5.34 14.94 -8.99
N HIS A 139 -4.04 14.89 -8.71
CA HIS A 139 -3.03 15.43 -9.62
C HIS A 139 -2.83 14.56 -10.85
N LEU A 140 -2.78 13.23 -10.67
CA LEU A 140 -2.64 12.31 -11.80
C LEU A 140 -3.86 12.36 -12.72
N LYS A 141 -5.08 12.53 -12.19
CA LYS A 141 -6.29 12.78 -12.98
C LYS A 141 -6.19 14.05 -13.83
N ARG A 142 -5.65 15.16 -13.28
CA ARG A 142 -5.41 16.39 -14.05
C ARG A 142 -4.49 16.16 -15.25
N LEU A 143 -3.55 15.21 -15.16
CA LEU A 143 -2.69 14.84 -16.30
C LEU A 143 -3.44 14.05 -17.37
N ILE A 144 -4.38 13.18 -16.98
CA ILE A 144 -5.28 12.51 -17.91
C ILE A 144 -6.13 13.54 -18.67
N ILE A 145 -6.70 14.50 -17.96
CA ILE A 145 -7.46 15.63 -18.53
C ILE A 145 -6.58 16.42 -19.51
N GLY A 146 -5.31 16.64 -19.16
CA GLY A 146 -4.30 17.28 -20.02
C GLY A 146 -3.90 16.48 -21.27
N GLY A 147 -4.42 15.26 -21.46
CA GLY A 147 -4.24 14.46 -22.67
C GLY A 147 -3.21 13.34 -22.57
N TYR A 148 -2.65 13.06 -21.39
CA TYR A 148 -1.85 11.85 -21.19
C TYR A 148 -2.76 10.63 -21.01
N ASN A 149 -2.61 9.59 -21.83
CA ASN A 149 -3.50 8.42 -21.74
C ASN A 149 -3.11 7.42 -20.65
N ARG A 150 -1.85 7.38 -20.21
CA ARG A 150 -1.33 6.41 -19.24
C ARG A 150 -0.25 7.06 -18.40
N VAL A 151 -0.53 7.31 -17.12
CA VAL A 151 0.44 7.91 -16.19
C VAL A 151 0.50 7.09 -14.91
N TYR A 152 1.65 7.09 -14.25
CA TYR A 152 1.79 6.51 -12.92
C TYR A 152 2.78 7.30 -12.07
N GLU A 153 2.66 7.20 -10.76
CA GLU A 153 3.67 7.69 -9.82
C GLU A 153 3.99 6.59 -8.79
N VAL A 154 5.28 6.36 -8.55
CA VAL A 154 5.77 5.56 -7.41
C VAL A 154 6.37 6.52 -6.40
N GLY A 155 5.61 6.82 -5.34
CA GLY A 155 5.90 7.94 -4.46
C GLY A 155 5.71 7.65 -2.98
N ARG A 156 6.18 8.59 -2.13
CA ARG A 156 5.86 8.56 -0.70
C ARG A 156 4.51 9.23 -0.46
N ILE A 157 3.70 8.59 0.38
CA ILE A 157 2.44 9.10 0.93
C ILE A 157 2.60 9.25 2.43
N PHE A 158 1.90 10.23 3.01
CA PHE A 158 2.00 10.58 4.43
C PHE A 158 0.60 10.62 5.03
N ARG A 159 0.36 9.84 6.09
CA ARG A 159 -0.92 9.82 6.82
C ARG A 159 -0.66 9.93 8.33
N ASN A 160 -1.29 10.89 8.96
CA ASN A 160 -1.10 11.25 10.37
C ASN A 160 -2.04 10.44 11.26
N GLU A 161 -1.80 9.13 11.27
CA GLU A 161 -2.65 8.11 11.89
C GLU A 161 -1.86 7.27 12.93
N GLY A 162 -2.53 6.29 13.53
CA GLY A 162 -1.92 5.36 14.47
C GLY A 162 -0.86 4.45 13.82
N ILE A 163 0.20 4.13 14.56
CA ILE A 163 1.25 3.22 14.12
C ILE A 163 0.88 1.79 14.51
N SER A 164 1.00 0.85 13.57
CA SER A 164 0.80 -0.58 13.81
C SER A 164 1.82 -1.43 13.06
N THR A 165 1.66 -2.75 13.09
CA THR A 165 2.46 -3.66 12.23
C THR A 165 2.10 -3.55 10.75
N ARG A 166 1.01 -2.84 10.42
CA ARG A 166 0.48 -2.64 9.06
C ARG A 166 0.56 -1.17 8.63
N HIS A 167 0.52 -0.22 9.57
CA HIS A 167 0.44 1.22 9.30
C HIS A 167 1.71 1.92 9.77
N ASN A 168 2.38 2.60 8.84
CA ASN A 168 3.50 3.49 9.11
C ASN A 168 3.14 4.89 8.59
N PRO A 169 3.49 5.99 9.32
CA PRO A 169 3.03 7.34 8.96
C PRO A 169 3.49 7.83 7.58
N GLU A 170 4.56 7.22 7.06
CA GLU A 170 4.98 7.39 5.67
C GLU A 170 5.09 6.02 4.98
N PHE A 171 4.53 5.86 3.78
CA PHE A 171 4.57 4.60 3.05
C PHE A 171 4.64 4.83 1.54
N THR A 172 5.15 3.84 0.81
CA THR A 172 5.26 3.94 -0.64
C THR A 172 4.04 3.32 -1.29
N SER A 173 3.35 4.09 -2.12
CA SER A 173 2.32 3.58 -3.04
C SER A 173 2.82 3.61 -4.48
N VAL A 174 2.12 2.87 -5.34
CA VAL A 174 2.05 3.16 -6.76
C VAL A 174 0.61 3.53 -7.06
N GLU A 175 0.40 4.66 -7.69
CA GLU A 175 -0.90 5.05 -8.24
C GLU A 175 -0.73 5.22 -9.75
N LEU A 176 -1.71 4.73 -10.52
CA LEU A 176 -1.67 4.80 -11.97
C LEU A 176 -3.06 5.09 -12.52
N TYR A 177 -3.09 5.79 -13.64
CA TYR A 177 -4.31 6.19 -14.31
C TYR A 177 -4.19 5.85 -15.79
N GLN A 178 -5.24 5.24 -16.33
CA GLN A 178 -5.32 4.84 -17.72
C GLN A 178 -6.65 5.32 -18.34
N ALA A 179 -6.55 6.19 -19.33
CA ALA A 179 -7.69 6.60 -20.14
C ALA A 179 -8.28 5.42 -20.92
N TYR A 180 -9.59 5.44 -21.09
CA TYR A 180 -10.37 4.41 -21.82
C TYR A 180 -10.34 3.00 -21.20
N ALA A 181 -9.87 2.86 -19.97
CA ALA A 181 -9.97 1.63 -19.18
C ALA A 181 -11.12 1.72 -18.17
N ASP A 182 -11.66 0.57 -17.79
CA ASP A 182 -12.56 0.43 -16.65
C ASP A 182 -11.95 -0.44 -15.53
N TYR A 183 -12.64 -0.57 -14.41
CA TYR A 183 -12.16 -1.36 -13.27
C TYR A 183 -11.86 -2.84 -13.59
N ASN A 184 -12.41 -3.44 -14.66
CA ASN A 184 -12.06 -4.80 -15.09
C ASN A 184 -10.67 -4.84 -15.70
N ASP A 185 -10.34 -3.86 -16.57
CA ASP A 185 -9.00 -3.72 -17.13
C ASP A 185 -7.97 -3.54 -16.00
N MET A 186 -8.35 -2.80 -14.96
CA MET A 186 -7.51 -2.56 -13.79
C MET A 186 -7.32 -3.81 -12.92
N MET A 187 -8.33 -4.67 -12.78
CA MET A 187 -8.16 -5.99 -12.15
C MET A 187 -7.20 -6.88 -12.95
N ASP A 188 -7.36 -6.94 -14.27
CA ASP A 188 -6.49 -7.73 -15.17
C ASP A 188 -5.05 -7.21 -15.14
N LEU A 189 -4.85 -5.89 -15.13
CA LEU A 189 -3.55 -5.25 -14.98
C LEU A 189 -2.92 -5.59 -13.62
N THR A 190 -3.71 -5.56 -12.55
CA THR A 190 -3.23 -5.88 -11.19
C THR A 190 -2.76 -7.34 -11.11
N GLU A 191 -3.55 -8.28 -11.62
CA GLU A 191 -3.16 -9.70 -11.71
C GLU A 191 -1.86 -9.85 -12.52
N TYR A 192 -1.77 -9.21 -13.68
CA TYR A 192 -0.58 -9.27 -14.53
C TYR A 192 0.68 -8.76 -13.80
N LEU A 193 0.62 -7.55 -13.24
CA LEU A 193 1.76 -6.93 -12.56
C LEU A 193 2.22 -7.78 -11.37
N VAL A 194 1.30 -8.22 -10.51
CA VAL A 194 1.65 -9.01 -9.32
C VAL A 194 2.20 -10.37 -9.70
N CYS A 195 1.56 -11.09 -10.64
CA CYS A 195 2.04 -12.40 -11.09
C CYS A 195 3.45 -12.30 -11.69
N SER A 196 3.67 -11.38 -12.64
CA SER A 196 4.95 -11.24 -13.32
C SER A 196 6.08 -10.82 -12.38
N ILE A 197 5.79 -9.95 -11.40
CA ILE A 197 6.77 -9.58 -10.38
C ILE A 197 7.06 -10.76 -9.46
N ALA A 198 6.04 -11.53 -9.06
CA ALA A 198 6.21 -12.68 -8.18
C ALA A 198 7.04 -13.79 -8.82
N GLU A 199 6.82 -14.13 -10.08
CA GLU A 199 7.63 -15.11 -10.82
C GLU A 199 9.12 -14.75 -10.79
N ASP A 200 9.46 -13.48 -10.98
CA ASP A 200 10.85 -13.01 -10.98
C ASP A 200 11.47 -12.93 -9.57
N VAL A 201 10.69 -12.54 -8.56
CA VAL A 201 11.20 -12.22 -7.21
C VAL A 201 11.16 -13.41 -6.27
N CYS A 202 10.18 -14.29 -6.46
CA CYS A 202 9.94 -15.47 -5.64
C CYS A 202 10.28 -16.77 -6.37
N GLU A 203 10.52 -16.76 -7.68
CA GLU A 203 10.78 -17.93 -8.55
C GLU A 203 9.59 -18.90 -8.64
N ASP A 204 8.48 -18.60 -7.97
CA ASP A 204 7.25 -19.37 -7.91
C ASP A 204 6.07 -18.42 -7.60
N LEU A 205 4.87 -18.79 -8.05
CA LEU A 205 3.61 -18.13 -7.73
C LEU A 205 2.97 -18.70 -6.46
N VAL A 206 3.40 -19.89 -6.01
CA VAL A 206 2.95 -20.49 -4.75
C VAL A 206 3.98 -20.19 -3.66
N ILE A 207 3.64 -19.27 -2.75
CA ILE A 207 4.59 -18.76 -1.75
C ILE A 207 4.15 -19.08 -0.31
N PRO A 208 5.08 -19.41 0.59
CA PRO A 208 4.78 -19.55 2.01
C PRO A 208 4.61 -18.17 2.68
N TYR A 209 3.57 -18.01 3.50
CA TYR A 209 3.34 -16.80 4.29
C TYR A 209 2.76 -17.15 5.67
N GLY A 210 3.60 -17.06 6.71
CA GLY A 210 3.20 -17.49 8.06
C GLY A 210 2.82 -18.97 8.07
N GLU A 211 1.59 -19.27 8.49
CA GLU A 211 1.02 -20.62 8.50
C GLU A 211 0.30 -20.97 7.19
N HIS A 212 0.17 -20.02 6.27
CA HIS A 212 -0.57 -20.16 5.03
C HIS A 212 0.36 -20.40 3.83
N THR A 213 -0.20 -21.02 2.79
CA THR A 213 0.39 -21.06 1.45
C THR A 213 -0.48 -20.21 0.54
N ILE A 214 0.10 -19.20 -0.09
CA ILE A 214 -0.60 -18.23 -0.93
C ILE A 214 -0.32 -18.56 -2.39
N ASN A 215 -1.36 -18.74 -3.18
CA ASN A 215 -1.25 -18.92 -4.61
C ASN A 215 -1.54 -17.57 -5.30
N LEU A 216 -0.50 -16.98 -5.88
CA LEU A 216 -0.60 -15.74 -6.65
C LEU A 216 -1.02 -15.99 -8.10
N GLY A 217 -1.17 -17.24 -8.53
CA GLY A 217 -1.61 -17.59 -9.88
C GLY A 217 -3.02 -17.08 -10.20
N ARG A 218 -3.16 -16.46 -11.37
CA ARG A 218 -4.43 -15.94 -11.91
C ARG A 218 -5.31 -17.03 -12.55
N PRO A 219 -6.63 -16.82 -12.67
CA PRO A 219 -7.40 -15.67 -12.19
C PRO A 219 -7.68 -15.74 -10.68
N TRP A 220 -7.76 -14.58 -10.03
CA TRP A 220 -8.15 -14.47 -8.62
C TRP A 220 -9.66 -14.42 -8.46
N ARG A 221 -10.17 -14.78 -7.28
CA ARG A 221 -11.60 -14.71 -6.97
C ARG A 221 -12.07 -13.26 -7.08
N ARG A 222 -13.15 -13.03 -7.83
CA ARG A 222 -13.87 -11.75 -7.88
C ARG A 222 -15.24 -11.96 -7.23
N ILE A 223 -15.58 -11.16 -6.23
CA ILE A 223 -16.85 -11.28 -5.50
C ILE A 223 -17.36 -9.91 -5.09
N SER A 224 -18.68 -9.67 -5.23
CA SER A 224 -19.26 -8.40 -4.80
C SER A 224 -19.24 -8.26 -3.27
N MET A 225 -19.17 -7.03 -2.75
CA MET A 225 -19.26 -6.78 -1.31
C MET A 225 -20.58 -7.33 -0.73
N HIS A 226 -21.67 -7.26 -1.49
CA HIS A 226 -22.97 -7.80 -1.09
C HIS A 226 -22.92 -9.33 -0.93
N ASP A 227 -22.36 -10.03 -1.92
CA ASP A 227 -22.30 -11.50 -1.91
C ASP A 227 -21.41 -12.01 -0.78
N ILE A 228 -20.25 -11.39 -0.56
CA ILE A 228 -19.34 -11.86 0.50
C ILE A 228 -19.90 -11.60 1.90
N VAL A 229 -20.58 -10.48 2.14
CA VAL A 229 -21.26 -10.24 3.43
C VAL A 229 -22.44 -11.20 3.60
N LYS A 230 -23.14 -11.55 2.51
CA LYS A 230 -24.23 -12.55 2.55
C LYS A 230 -23.73 -13.96 2.89
N GLU A 231 -22.48 -14.31 2.55
CA GLU A 231 -21.86 -15.56 3.01
C GLU A 231 -21.71 -15.59 4.55
N GLU A 232 -21.50 -14.43 5.18
CA GLU A 232 -21.35 -14.28 6.64
C GLU A 232 -22.67 -14.05 7.38
N ILE A 233 -23.68 -13.50 6.71
CA ILE A 233 -25.03 -13.28 7.25
C ILE A 233 -26.09 -13.90 6.31
N PRO A 234 -26.21 -15.24 6.25
CA PRO A 234 -27.02 -15.92 5.23
C PRO A 234 -28.52 -15.57 5.28
N ASP A 235 -29.03 -15.22 6.46
CA ASP A 235 -30.44 -14.90 6.70
C ASP A 235 -30.80 -13.43 6.38
N PHE A 236 -29.84 -12.62 5.91
CA PHE A 236 -30.05 -11.21 5.62
C PHE A 236 -29.42 -10.81 4.29
N ASP A 237 -30.22 -10.19 3.40
CA ASP A 237 -29.76 -9.75 2.09
C ASP A 237 -29.78 -8.21 1.99
N PHE A 238 -28.60 -7.60 2.06
CA PHE A 238 -28.45 -6.15 1.91
C PHE A 238 -28.89 -5.66 0.52
N ALA A 239 -28.77 -6.46 -0.53
CA ALA A 239 -29.15 -6.07 -1.89
C ALA A 239 -30.66 -5.97 -2.07
N SER A 240 -31.45 -6.52 -1.14
CA SER A 240 -32.91 -6.46 -1.13
C SER A 240 -33.49 -5.20 -0.46
N LEU A 241 -32.63 -4.40 0.17
CA LEU A 241 -33.04 -3.21 0.90
C LEU A 241 -33.27 -2.02 -0.05
N ASP A 242 -34.33 -1.27 0.23
CA ASP A 242 -34.55 0.03 -0.39
C ASP A 242 -33.71 1.08 0.35
N LYS A 243 -32.76 1.70 -0.34
CA LYS A 243 -31.83 2.67 0.25
C LYS A 243 -32.52 3.96 0.69
N ASP A 244 -33.66 4.29 0.09
CA ASP A 244 -34.42 5.49 0.40
C ASP A 244 -35.43 5.27 1.55
N ASP A 245 -35.62 4.02 1.99
CA ASP A 245 -36.50 3.67 3.10
C ASP A 245 -35.73 3.74 4.45
N PRO A 246 -36.14 4.62 5.39
CA PRO A 246 -35.56 4.67 6.73
C PRO A 246 -35.64 3.34 7.50
N GLU A 247 -36.63 2.49 7.22
CA GLU A 247 -36.69 1.16 7.85
C GLU A 247 -35.55 0.24 7.39
N SER A 248 -35.03 0.40 6.17
CA SER A 248 -33.92 -0.40 5.66
C SER A 248 -32.67 -0.21 6.48
N LEU A 249 -32.38 1.03 6.90
CA LEU A 249 -31.24 1.31 7.78
C LEU A 249 -31.40 0.63 9.14
N VAL A 250 -32.61 0.64 9.71
CA VAL A 250 -32.89 -0.02 10.99
C VAL A 250 -32.72 -1.53 10.86
N LYS A 251 -33.23 -2.14 9.78
CA LYS A 251 -33.08 -3.57 9.49
C LYS A 251 -31.61 -3.95 9.31
N ALA A 252 -30.85 -3.17 8.53
CA ALA A 252 -29.42 -3.35 8.31
C ALA A 252 -28.62 -3.31 9.61
N LYS A 253 -28.82 -2.27 10.43
CA LYS A 253 -28.17 -2.13 11.75
C LYS A 253 -28.51 -3.29 12.68
N GLY A 254 -29.78 -3.73 12.68
CA GLY A 254 -30.24 -4.87 13.46
C GLY A 254 -29.50 -6.16 13.08
N ALA A 255 -29.46 -6.48 11.78
CA ALA A 255 -28.75 -7.65 11.27
C ALA A 255 -27.25 -7.62 11.58
N ALA A 256 -26.59 -6.48 11.35
CA ALA A 256 -25.17 -6.29 11.65
C ALA A 256 -24.86 -6.45 13.14
N ALA A 257 -25.67 -5.85 14.02
CA ALA A 257 -25.52 -5.99 15.47
C ALA A 257 -25.74 -7.44 15.93
N SER A 258 -26.73 -8.14 15.37
CA SER A 258 -26.97 -9.56 15.64
C SER A 258 -25.81 -10.46 15.17
N ALA A 259 -25.09 -10.07 14.13
CA ALA A 259 -23.89 -10.73 13.64
C ALA A 259 -22.61 -10.37 14.45
N GLY A 260 -22.71 -9.50 15.46
CA GLY A 260 -21.59 -9.13 16.33
C GLY A 260 -20.75 -7.95 15.85
N VAL A 261 -21.21 -7.21 14.83
CA VAL A 261 -20.53 -6.02 14.31
C VAL A 261 -20.70 -4.86 15.28
N ALA A 262 -19.59 -4.27 15.71
CA ALA A 262 -19.59 -3.17 16.68
C ALA A 262 -19.77 -1.80 15.98
N GLY A 263 -20.24 -0.80 16.72
CA GLY A 263 -20.26 0.60 16.24
C GLY A 263 -21.34 0.94 15.19
N VAL A 264 -22.21 -0.01 14.82
CA VAL A 264 -23.24 0.17 13.78
C VAL A 264 -24.24 1.29 14.07
N GLY A 265 -24.39 1.70 15.33
CA GLY A 265 -25.32 2.75 15.75
C GLY A 265 -25.02 4.12 15.12
N ALA A 266 -23.74 4.46 14.95
CA ALA A 266 -23.29 5.75 14.43
C ALA A 266 -23.40 5.88 12.90
N LEU A 267 -23.56 4.76 12.19
CA LEU A 267 -23.62 4.71 10.73
C LEU A 267 -24.93 5.33 10.22
N LYS A 268 -24.87 6.07 9.12
CA LYS A 268 -25.97 6.89 8.60
C LYS A 268 -26.62 6.30 7.36
N SER A 269 -26.02 5.30 6.73
CA SER A 269 -26.54 4.67 5.51
C SER A 269 -26.44 3.14 5.52
N VAL A 270 -27.23 2.48 4.66
CA VAL A 270 -27.14 1.02 4.46
C VAL A 270 -25.77 0.64 3.89
N GLY A 271 -25.22 1.45 2.98
CA GLY A 271 -23.88 1.25 2.42
C GLY A 271 -22.77 1.28 3.48
N GLU A 272 -22.84 2.22 4.43
CA GLU A 272 -21.90 2.28 5.55
C GLU A 272 -22.01 1.04 6.46
N VAL A 273 -23.23 0.55 6.72
CA VAL A 273 -23.44 -0.68 7.50
C VAL A 273 -22.88 -1.90 6.76
N LEU A 274 -23.12 -2.00 5.46
CA LEU A 274 -22.58 -3.09 4.64
C LEU A 274 -21.04 -3.09 4.66
N ASN A 275 -20.42 -1.93 4.47
CA ASN A 275 -18.97 -1.78 4.51
C ASN A 275 -18.42 -2.19 5.89
N LYS A 276 -19.07 -1.78 6.99
CA LYS A 276 -18.68 -2.16 8.34
C LYS A 276 -18.80 -3.68 8.58
N CYS A 277 -19.85 -4.32 8.08
CA CYS A 277 -19.98 -5.78 8.12
C CYS A 277 -18.85 -6.48 7.35
N PHE A 278 -18.48 -5.94 6.18
CA PHE A 278 -17.38 -6.46 5.40
C PHE A 278 -16.04 -6.40 6.16
N GLU A 279 -15.69 -5.24 6.69
CA GLU A 279 -14.45 -5.03 7.47
C GLU A 279 -14.35 -5.99 8.67
N ASP A 280 -15.41 -6.11 9.46
CA ASP A 280 -15.37 -6.86 10.71
C ASP A 280 -15.51 -8.38 10.50
N LEU A 281 -16.32 -8.81 9.52
CA LEU A 281 -16.69 -10.23 9.36
C LEU A 281 -15.94 -10.92 8.21
N CYS A 282 -15.60 -10.20 7.15
CA CYS A 282 -15.11 -10.79 5.89
C CYS A 282 -13.60 -10.58 5.70
N GLU A 283 -13.11 -9.34 5.81
CA GLU A 283 -11.72 -8.97 5.50
C GLU A 283 -10.69 -9.89 6.18
N PRO A 284 -10.74 -10.17 7.50
CA PRO A 284 -9.74 -10.99 8.17
C PRO A 284 -9.62 -12.43 7.65
N LYS A 285 -10.66 -12.93 6.95
CA LYS A 285 -10.76 -14.29 6.42
C LYS A 285 -10.27 -14.40 4.97
N LEU A 286 -10.03 -13.28 4.29
CA LEU A 286 -9.56 -13.25 2.90
C LEU A 286 -8.06 -13.59 2.82
N ILE A 287 -7.74 -14.87 2.86
CA ILE A 287 -6.35 -15.36 2.86
C ILE A 287 -5.76 -15.39 1.44
N GLN A 288 -6.46 -15.97 0.47
CA GLN A 288 -6.03 -15.96 -0.93
C GLN A 288 -6.33 -14.61 -1.59
N PRO A 289 -5.56 -14.19 -2.62
CA PRO A 289 -5.87 -13.00 -3.40
C PRO A 289 -7.32 -13.03 -3.88
N THR A 290 -8.08 -12.02 -3.47
CA THR A 290 -9.50 -11.87 -3.76
C THR A 290 -9.80 -10.42 -4.06
N PHE A 291 -10.37 -10.15 -5.23
CA PHE A 291 -10.98 -8.86 -5.52
C PHE A 291 -12.38 -8.83 -4.91
N VAL A 292 -12.57 -7.91 -3.98
CA VAL A 292 -13.90 -7.50 -3.53
C VAL A 292 -14.32 -6.36 -4.44
N ILE A 293 -15.51 -6.45 -5.04
CA ILE A 293 -15.98 -5.52 -6.07
C ILE A 293 -17.33 -4.89 -5.72
N ASP A 294 -17.72 -3.88 -6.49
CA ASP A 294 -19.05 -3.25 -6.50
C ASP A 294 -19.44 -2.64 -5.13
N TYR A 295 -18.63 -1.67 -4.70
CA TYR A 295 -18.79 -0.99 -3.41
C TYR A 295 -20.03 -0.08 -3.41
N PRO A 296 -20.62 0.19 -2.22
CA PRO A 296 -21.62 1.24 -2.07
C PRO A 296 -21.09 2.61 -2.44
N VAL A 297 -21.97 3.45 -2.99
CA VAL A 297 -21.64 4.84 -3.36
C VAL A 297 -21.24 5.70 -2.16
N GLU A 298 -21.83 5.41 -0.99
CA GLU A 298 -21.68 6.19 0.24
C GLU A 298 -20.25 6.16 0.81
N VAL A 299 -19.47 5.14 0.47
CA VAL A 299 -18.07 4.93 0.90
C VAL A 299 -17.06 5.11 -0.24
N SER A 300 -17.51 5.62 -1.40
CA SER A 300 -16.70 5.70 -2.63
C SER A 300 -16.86 7.05 -3.34
N PRO A 301 -16.39 8.15 -2.74
CA PRO A 301 -16.69 9.52 -3.21
C PRO A 301 -16.09 9.88 -4.59
N LEU A 302 -15.09 9.13 -5.06
CA LEU A 302 -14.37 9.40 -6.31
C LEU A 302 -14.63 8.36 -7.41
N ALA A 303 -15.39 7.31 -7.09
CA ALA A 303 -15.65 6.19 -7.99
C ALA A 303 -16.93 6.41 -8.82
N LYS A 304 -16.88 6.04 -10.10
CA LYS A 304 -18.01 6.15 -11.03
C LYS A 304 -19.17 5.24 -10.60
N PRO A 305 -20.43 5.70 -10.70
CA PRO A 305 -21.59 4.84 -10.50
C PRO A 305 -21.53 3.58 -11.35
N HIS A 306 -21.98 2.46 -10.80
CA HIS A 306 -21.99 1.18 -11.49
C HIS A 306 -22.98 1.22 -12.67
N ARG A 307 -22.52 0.80 -13.87
CA ARG A 307 -23.30 0.91 -15.12
C ARG A 307 -24.66 0.19 -15.11
N SER A 308 -24.81 -0.84 -14.27
CA SER A 308 -26.01 -1.69 -14.22
C SER A 308 -26.67 -1.79 -12.84
N ASN A 309 -26.03 -1.31 -11.77
CA ASN A 309 -26.45 -1.59 -10.38
C ASN A 309 -26.58 -0.28 -9.60
N PRO A 310 -27.77 0.33 -9.55
CA PRO A 310 -27.97 1.61 -8.88
C PRO A 310 -27.51 1.64 -7.42
N GLY A 311 -26.82 2.73 -7.06
CA GLY A 311 -26.26 2.98 -5.74
C GLY A 311 -25.00 2.15 -5.41
N LEU A 312 -24.44 1.43 -6.37
CA LEU A 312 -23.08 0.89 -6.29
C LEU A 312 -22.15 1.68 -7.20
N VAL A 313 -20.84 1.46 -7.06
CA VAL A 313 -19.79 2.03 -7.90
C VAL A 313 -18.94 0.93 -8.52
N GLU A 314 -18.29 1.23 -9.65
CA GLU A 314 -17.32 0.32 -10.28
C GLU A 314 -15.97 0.41 -9.55
N ARG A 315 -15.89 -0.15 -8.35
CA ARG A 315 -14.70 -0.17 -7.49
C ARG A 315 -14.31 -1.60 -7.17
N PHE A 316 -13.02 -1.84 -7.03
CA PHE A 316 -12.50 -3.03 -6.37
C PHE A 316 -11.43 -2.69 -5.34
N GLU A 317 -11.30 -3.56 -4.36
CA GLU A 317 -10.08 -3.68 -3.56
C GLU A 317 -9.56 -5.10 -3.64
N LEU A 318 -8.23 -5.22 -3.64
CA LEU A 318 -7.54 -6.50 -3.58
C LEU A 318 -7.21 -6.82 -2.12
N PHE A 319 -7.74 -7.94 -1.63
CA PHE A 319 -7.37 -8.49 -0.34
C PHE A 319 -6.55 -9.75 -0.48
N ALA A 320 -5.53 -9.89 0.35
CA ALA A 320 -4.79 -11.13 0.57
C ALA A 320 -4.29 -11.16 2.02
N VAL A 321 -4.13 -12.35 2.59
CA VAL A 321 -3.65 -12.54 3.98
C VAL A 321 -4.37 -11.69 5.03
N GLY A 322 -5.66 -11.43 4.80
CA GLY A 322 -6.55 -10.62 5.64
C GLY A 322 -6.18 -9.13 5.68
N ARG A 323 -5.74 -8.58 4.54
CA ARG A 323 -5.26 -7.19 4.37
C ARG A 323 -5.53 -6.68 2.97
N GLU A 324 -5.83 -5.39 2.88
CA GLU A 324 -5.87 -4.64 1.62
C GLU A 324 -4.45 -4.51 1.02
N HIS A 325 -4.36 -4.68 -0.30
CA HIS A 325 -3.13 -4.57 -1.08
C HIS A 325 -3.27 -3.66 -2.32
N ALA A 326 -4.49 -3.35 -2.76
CA ALA A 326 -4.78 -2.39 -3.81
C ALA A 326 -6.22 -1.90 -3.70
N ASN A 327 -6.46 -0.66 -4.15
CA ASN A 327 -7.78 -0.07 -4.34
C ASN A 327 -7.80 0.59 -5.73
N SER A 328 -8.87 0.40 -6.49
CA SER A 328 -9.02 0.96 -7.83
C SER A 328 -10.48 1.04 -8.23
N PHE A 329 -10.81 1.96 -9.12
CA PHE A 329 -12.17 2.15 -9.60
C PHE A 329 -12.21 2.71 -11.02
N SER A 330 -13.32 2.54 -11.71
CA SER A 330 -13.62 3.38 -12.87
C SER A 330 -13.83 4.80 -12.37
N GLU A 331 -13.14 5.76 -12.98
CA GLU A 331 -13.07 7.12 -12.44
C GLU A 331 -14.36 7.92 -12.65
N LEU A 332 -14.80 8.62 -11.59
CA LEU A 332 -15.89 9.58 -11.70
C LEU A 332 -15.43 10.74 -12.58
N THR A 333 -16.20 10.99 -13.63
CA THR A 333 -15.88 11.95 -14.71
C THR A 333 -16.98 12.97 -14.94
N ASP A 334 -18.11 12.85 -14.23
CA ASP A 334 -19.18 13.85 -14.24
C ASP A 334 -18.87 14.93 -13.18
N PRO A 335 -18.57 16.18 -13.59
CA PRO A 335 -18.23 17.24 -12.65
C PRO A 335 -19.39 17.62 -11.72
N VAL A 336 -20.64 17.42 -12.14
CA VAL A 336 -21.83 17.74 -11.32
C VAL A 336 -21.97 16.73 -10.17
N ASP A 337 -21.84 15.44 -10.47
CA ASP A 337 -21.83 14.38 -9.45
C ASP A 337 -20.61 14.55 -8.53
N GLN A 338 -19.43 14.82 -9.10
CA GLN A 338 -18.21 14.99 -8.30
C GLN A 338 -18.31 16.16 -7.31
N ARG A 339 -18.91 17.29 -7.72
CA ARG A 339 -19.17 18.44 -6.83
C ARG A 339 -20.07 18.04 -5.66
N GLN A 340 -21.19 17.37 -5.93
CA GLN A 340 -22.13 16.95 -4.88
C GLN A 340 -21.44 16.03 -3.85
N ARG A 341 -20.57 15.12 -4.30
CA ARG A 341 -19.83 14.24 -3.39
C ARG A 341 -18.78 14.97 -2.56
N PHE A 342 -18.12 15.97 -3.12
CA PHE A 342 -17.21 16.83 -2.36
C PHE A 342 -17.94 17.69 -1.33
N GLU A 343 -19.11 18.23 -1.66
CA GLU A 343 -19.94 18.97 -0.70
C GLU A 343 -20.34 18.09 0.48
N LEU A 344 -20.75 16.84 0.22
CA LEU A 344 -21.06 15.85 1.27
C LEU A 344 -19.83 15.53 2.14
N GLN A 345 -18.63 15.42 1.56
CA GLN A 345 -17.40 15.20 2.32
C GLN A 345 -17.03 16.42 3.18
N ALA A 346 -17.18 17.64 2.65
CA ALA A 346 -16.97 18.86 3.40
C ALA A 346 -17.97 19.00 4.58
N GLU A 347 -19.22 18.55 4.40
CA GLU A 347 -20.20 18.46 5.49
C GLU A 347 -19.79 17.46 6.57
N LYS A 348 -19.25 16.30 6.19
CA LYS A 348 -18.70 15.32 7.16
C LYS A 348 -17.53 15.93 7.94
N LYS A 349 -16.62 16.62 7.26
CA LYS A 349 -15.50 17.33 7.90
C LYS A 349 -15.97 18.40 8.87
N ALA A 350 -16.94 19.22 8.47
CA ALA A 350 -17.55 20.23 9.34
C ALA A 350 -18.26 19.61 10.56
N ALA A 351 -18.73 18.36 10.45
CA ALA A 351 -19.31 17.58 11.55
C ALA A 351 -18.25 16.90 12.46
N GLY A 352 -16.95 17.10 12.20
CA GLY A 352 -15.85 16.62 13.04
C GLY A 352 -15.16 15.35 12.55
N ASP A 353 -15.35 14.97 11.28
CA ASP A 353 -14.59 13.91 10.64
C ASP A 353 -13.22 14.43 10.15
N ASP A 354 -12.16 14.12 10.89
CA ASP A 354 -10.79 14.59 10.61
C ASP A 354 -10.17 13.93 9.35
N GLU A 355 -10.78 12.88 8.80
CA GLU A 355 -10.30 12.15 7.62
C GLU A 355 -11.00 12.63 6.32
N ALA A 356 -12.16 13.28 6.46
CA ALA A 356 -12.90 13.85 5.35
C ALA A 356 -12.19 15.07 4.73
N CYS A 357 -12.33 15.23 3.42
CA CYS A 357 -11.68 16.28 2.63
C CYS A 357 -12.60 17.48 2.37
N ASP A 358 -11.99 18.65 2.15
CA ASP A 358 -12.69 19.84 1.65
C ASP A 358 -12.96 19.73 0.14
N VAL A 359 -13.79 20.62 -0.40
CA VAL A 359 -14.05 20.74 -1.85
C VAL A 359 -12.80 21.25 -2.58
N ASP A 360 -12.26 20.47 -3.50
CA ASP A 360 -11.14 20.90 -4.36
C ASP A 360 -11.70 21.58 -5.63
N GLU A 361 -11.84 22.90 -5.56
CA GLU A 361 -12.36 23.71 -6.66
C GLU A 361 -11.44 23.71 -7.90
N GLU A 362 -10.12 23.58 -7.72
CA GLU A 362 -9.19 23.48 -8.84
C GLU A 362 -9.37 22.16 -9.60
N PHE A 363 -9.65 21.07 -8.88
CA PHE A 363 -9.93 19.78 -9.50
C PHE A 363 -11.28 19.78 -10.22
N LEU A 364 -12.32 20.37 -9.62
CA LEU A 364 -13.61 20.53 -10.28
C LEU A 364 -13.50 21.36 -11.56
N GLN A 365 -12.76 22.47 -11.52
CA GLN A 365 -12.48 23.28 -12.70
C GLN A 365 -11.76 22.49 -13.80
N ALA A 366 -10.90 21.54 -13.45
CA ALA A 366 -10.23 20.70 -14.43
C ALA A 366 -11.19 19.69 -15.09
N LEU A 367 -12.21 19.22 -14.36
CA LEU A 367 -13.21 18.27 -14.89
C LEU A 367 -14.25 18.94 -15.81
N GLU A 368 -14.51 20.23 -15.63
CA GLU A 368 -15.41 21.07 -16.46
C GLU A 368 -14.80 21.45 -17.81
#